data_AF-A0A9P5R172-F1
#
_entry.id   AF-A0A9P5R172-F1
#
_cell.length_a   1.000
_cell.length_b   1.000
_cell.length_c   1.000
_cell.angle_alpha   90.00
_cell.angle_beta   90.00
_cell.angle_gamma   90.00
#
_symmetry.space_group_name_H-M   'P 1'
#
loop_
_entity.id
_entity.type
_entity.pdbx_description
1 polymer ?
#
loop_
_entity_poly.entity_id
_entity_poly.type
_entity_poly.pdbx_seq_one_letter_code
_entity_poly.pdbx_strand_id
1 'polypeptide(L)'
;MPPVFVETFKSLPLSSWPLLTNTSLPDQLTGDVTIVGYDDRQPKLAISHKNITTQRFMKAHVENNSKQGDQDVPPFYFPAPHVSGPDVIFFVKINGNLYPIFVQLKLRQVLEKSDVKKALATVSSHAVQKKMDKEQEKMEEEQKKMEKEQKKQQKLRQQKSTSSVPSDQQQPPQLQDYCPTGTYISMVITYPAEVVNFQVVRPDPEPELEGLQRVSIGIDDNNFPKIFPRRHVEFLDKLKGHKRRSEDQQSQKSKKKKANDPLQCDEQ
;
A
#
# COMPACT_ATOMS: atom_id res chain seq x y z
N MET A 1 0.37 16.01 -0.51
CA MET A 1 -0.46 15.36 0.52
C MET A 1 -0.14 15.80 1.94
N PRO A 2 1.13 15.91 2.40
CA PRO A 2 1.42 16.35 3.77
C PRO A 2 0.73 17.64 4.22
N PRO A 3 0.69 18.74 3.42
CA PRO A 3 -0.04 19.96 3.81
C PRO A 3 -1.55 19.74 3.98
N VAL A 4 -2.12 18.80 3.22
CA VAL A 4 -3.55 18.48 3.28
C VAL A 4 -3.87 17.78 4.60
N PHE A 5 -3.04 16.82 5.04
CA PHE A 5 -3.24 16.19 6.35
C PHE A 5 -3.14 17.20 7.48
N VAL A 6 -2.14 18.09 7.44
CA VAL A 6 -2.01 19.17 8.43
C VAL A 6 -3.29 20.00 8.52
N GLU A 7 -3.81 20.46 7.37
CA GLU A 7 -5.04 21.24 7.33
C GLU A 7 -6.25 20.44 7.85
N THR A 8 -6.40 19.19 7.42
CA THR A 8 -7.47 18.29 7.86
C THR A 8 -7.47 18.14 9.38
N PHE A 9 -6.35 17.75 9.98
CA PHE A 9 -6.26 17.52 11.42
C PHE A 9 -6.38 18.80 12.26
N LYS A 10 -6.00 19.97 11.71
CA LYS A 10 -6.26 21.28 12.35
C LYS A 10 -7.74 21.66 12.33
N SER A 11 -8.51 21.18 11.35
CA SER A 11 -9.92 21.57 11.15
C SER A 11 -10.92 20.66 11.87
N LEU A 12 -10.64 19.36 11.94
CA LEU A 12 -11.60 18.34 12.38
C LEU A 12 -10.86 17.25 13.18
N PRO A 13 -11.24 17.00 14.46
CA PRO A 13 -10.66 15.91 15.23
C PRO A 13 -11.05 14.57 14.62
N LEU A 14 -10.22 13.54 14.81
CA LEU A 14 -10.40 12.23 14.20
C LEU A 14 -11.76 11.60 14.55
N SER A 15 -12.23 11.79 15.79
CA SER A 15 -13.53 11.31 16.29
C SER A 15 -14.75 11.92 15.60
N SER A 16 -14.60 13.04 14.90
CA SER A 16 -15.68 13.69 14.15
C SER A 16 -15.81 13.19 12.71
N TRP A 17 -14.85 12.37 12.24
CA TRP A 17 -14.84 11.95 10.85
C TRP A 17 -15.96 10.94 10.58
N PRO A 18 -16.72 11.08 9.48
CA PRO A 18 -17.74 10.11 9.09
C PRO A 18 -17.08 8.82 8.60
N LEU A 19 -16.91 7.85 9.49
CA LEU A 19 -16.33 6.54 9.19
C LEU A 19 -17.33 5.65 8.42
N LEU A 20 -16.79 4.72 7.62
CA LEU A 20 -17.60 3.85 6.74
C LEU A 20 -18.37 2.75 7.49
N THR A 21 -17.90 2.36 8.66
CA THR A 21 -18.54 1.38 9.54
C THR A 21 -19.19 2.10 10.72
N ASN A 22 -20.35 1.62 11.19
CA ASN A 22 -21.02 2.11 12.42
C ASN A 22 -20.19 1.91 13.71
N THR A 23 -18.89 1.66 13.58
CA THR A 23 -17.94 1.54 14.67
C THR A 23 -17.47 2.95 15.03
N SER A 24 -17.80 3.39 16.24
CA SER A 24 -17.15 4.55 16.85
C SER A 24 -15.64 4.28 17.00
N LEU A 25 -14.83 5.32 16.93
CA LEU A 25 -13.43 5.20 17.33
C LEU A 25 -13.36 4.82 18.82
N PRO A 26 -12.33 4.07 19.23
CA PRO A 26 -12.03 3.88 20.64
C PRO A 26 -11.91 5.23 21.36
N ASP A 27 -12.38 5.32 22.61
CA ASP A 27 -12.40 6.56 23.39
C ASP A 27 -11.02 7.21 23.52
N GLN A 28 -9.96 6.40 23.52
CA GLN A 28 -8.56 6.86 23.55
C GLN A 28 -8.16 7.70 22.32
N LEU A 29 -8.87 7.59 21.20
CA LEU A 29 -8.66 8.36 19.99
C LEU A 29 -9.63 9.57 19.88
N THR A 30 -10.40 9.84 20.93
CA THR A 30 -11.28 11.01 21.01
C THR A 30 -10.54 12.18 21.62
N GLY A 31 -10.32 13.25 20.86
CA GLY A 31 -9.67 14.46 21.34
C GLY A 31 -9.01 15.27 20.23
N ASP A 32 -8.34 16.35 20.62
CA ASP A 32 -7.55 17.16 19.70
C ASP A 32 -6.35 16.37 19.19
N VAL A 33 -6.10 16.48 17.89
CA VAL A 33 -5.04 15.74 17.21
C VAL A 33 -3.93 16.71 16.84
N THR A 34 -2.70 16.39 17.24
CA THR A 34 -1.51 17.14 16.85
C THR A 34 -0.55 16.23 16.07
N ILE A 35 -0.01 16.71 14.96
CA ILE A 35 0.97 15.96 14.18
C ILE A 35 2.34 16.12 14.84
N VAL A 36 2.98 15.00 15.18
CA VAL A 36 4.23 14.98 15.92
C VAL A 36 5.38 15.42 15.02
N GLY A 37 6.23 16.32 15.53
CA GLY A 37 7.34 16.89 14.75
C GLY A 37 6.91 17.96 13.73
N TYR A 38 5.63 18.34 13.71
CA TYR A 38 5.17 19.44 12.86
C TYR A 38 5.44 20.80 13.51
N ASP A 39 6.09 21.68 12.74
CA ASP A 39 6.32 23.08 13.09
C ASP A 39 5.92 23.95 11.89
N ASP A 40 5.01 24.90 12.11
CA ASP A 40 4.55 25.87 11.10
C ASP A 40 5.70 26.72 10.53
N ARG A 41 6.83 26.82 11.24
CA ARG A 41 8.02 27.58 10.83
C ARG A 41 8.99 26.77 9.97
N GLN A 42 8.86 25.45 9.93
CA GLN A 42 9.78 24.59 9.18
C GLN A 42 9.25 24.31 7.76
N PRO A 43 10.06 24.51 6.71
CA PRO A 43 9.62 24.27 5.34
C PRO A 43 9.55 22.77 5.00
N LYS A 44 10.29 21.93 5.72
CA LYS A 44 10.45 20.51 5.38
C LYS A 44 9.40 19.67 6.10
N LEU A 45 8.32 19.37 5.38
CA LEU A 45 7.23 18.55 5.90
C LEU A 45 7.51 17.05 5.80
N ALA A 46 8.39 16.61 4.91
CA ALA A 46 8.57 15.19 4.66
C ALA A 46 10.01 14.77 4.45
N ILE A 47 10.26 13.49 4.71
CA ILE A 47 11.49 12.77 4.44
C ILE A 47 11.16 11.42 3.81
N SER A 48 12.10 10.83 3.06
CA SER A 48 11.87 9.55 2.37
C SER A 48 12.86 8.48 2.83
N HIS A 49 12.56 7.23 2.49
CA HIS A 49 13.43 6.07 2.70
C HIS A 49 14.85 6.24 2.13
N LYS A 50 15.05 7.14 1.16
CA LYS A 50 16.37 7.46 0.60
C LYS A 50 17.27 8.22 1.58
N ASN A 51 16.68 8.88 2.58
CA ASN A 51 17.39 9.74 3.51
C ASN A 51 17.49 9.15 4.93
N ILE A 52 16.46 8.42 5.36
CA ILE A 52 16.36 7.80 6.68
C ILE A 52 15.65 6.47 6.55
N THR A 53 15.99 5.48 7.37
CA THR A 53 15.24 4.21 7.42
C THR A 53 13.93 4.40 8.17
N THR A 54 12.93 3.56 7.90
CA THR A 54 11.65 3.57 8.62
C THR A 54 11.87 3.44 10.12
N GLN A 55 12.75 2.54 10.53
CA GLN A 55 13.11 2.32 11.92
C GLN A 55 13.67 3.59 12.59
N ARG A 56 14.61 4.29 11.92
CA ARG A 56 15.19 5.54 12.45
C ARG A 56 14.16 6.66 12.52
N PHE A 57 13.28 6.75 11.52
CA PHE A 57 12.17 7.70 11.53
C PHE A 57 11.24 7.44 12.73
N MET A 58 10.75 6.21 12.90
CA MET A 58 9.83 5.87 13.99
C MET A 58 10.49 6.08 15.36
N LYS A 59 11.75 5.64 15.52
CA LYS A 59 12.53 5.87 16.74
C LYS A 59 12.67 7.37 17.06
N ALA A 60 12.94 8.20 16.07
CA ALA A 60 13.11 9.64 16.28
C ALA A 60 11.84 10.29 16.86
N HIS A 61 10.67 9.92 16.37
CA HIS A 61 9.39 10.48 16.83
C HIS A 61 8.91 9.90 18.16
N VAL A 62 9.23 8.64 18.46
CA VAL A 62 8.83 7.99 19.71
C VAL A 62 9.77 8.36 20.87
N GLU A 63 11.09 8.33 20.65
CA GLU A 63 12.08 8.43 21.74
C GLU A 63 12.81 9.77 21.78
N ASN A 64 13.02 10.43 20.64
CA ASN A 64 13.95 11.54 20.52
C ASN A 64 13.28 12.88 20.23
N ASN A 65 12.00 13.05 20.57
CA ASN A 65 11.25 14.29 20.33
C ASN A 65 11.33 14.78 18.88
N SER A 66 11.26 13.85 17.91
CA SER A 66 11.39 14.12 16.47
C SER A 66 12.78 14.61 16.05
N LYS A 67 13.84 14.17 16.73
CA LYS A 67 15.23 14.51 16.36
C LYS A 67 16.08 13.28 16.07
N GLN A 68 17.09 13.48 15.22
CA GLN A 68 18.18 12.54 14.98
C GLN A 68 19.51 13.27 15.15
N GLY A 69 20.12 13.13 16.33
CA GLY A 69 21.20 14.03 16.75
C GLY A 69 20.67 15.45 16.88
N ASP A 70 21.34 16.41 16.25
CA ASP A 70 20.94 17.82 16.26
C ASP A 70 19.96 18.19 15.13
N GLN A 71 19.61 17.23 14.26
CA GLN A 71 18.73 17.47 13.12
C GLN A 71 17.28 17.13 13.46
N ASP A 72 16.37 18.05 13.14
CA ASP A 72 14.94 17.77 13.21
C ASP A 72 14.53 16.79 12.10
N VAL A 73 13.73 15.80 12.48
CA VAL A 73 13.13 14.81 11.59
C VAL A 73 11.74 15.30 11.19
N PRO A 74 11.48 15.50 9.87
CA PRO A 74 10.19 15.96 9.39
C PRO A 74 9.02 15.06 9.80
N PRO A 75 7.79 15.60 9.95
CA PRO A 75 6.65 14.86 10.48
C PRO A 75 6.16 13.70 9.61
N PHE A 76 6.40 13.73 8.29
CA PHE A 76 5.91 12.71 7.37
C PHE A 76 7.04 11.91 6.73
N TYR A 77 6.86 10.61 6.64
CA TYR A 77 7.80 9.69 6.02
C TYR A 77 7.21 8.98 4.81
N PHE A 78 7.96 8.97 3.72
CA PHE A 78 7.66 8.19 2.51
C PHE A 78 8.53 6.92 2.48
N PRO A 79 7.98 5.75 2.86
CA PRO A 79 8.70 4.47 2.84
C PRO A 79 9.13 4.06 1.43
N ALA A 80 9.94 3.00 1.36
CA ALA A 80 10.25 2.36 0.08
C ALA A 80 8.96 1.79 -0.52
N PRO A 81 8.74 1.93 -1.84
CA PRO A 81 7.53 1.44 -2.48
C PRO A 81 7.46 -0.09 -2.36
N HIS A 82 6.46 -0.58 -1.63
CA HIS A 82 6.12 -2.00 -1.51
C HIS A 82 4.64 -2.19 -1.81
N VAL A 83 4.29 -3.25 -2.55
CA VAL A 83 2.92 -3.50 -3.05
C VAL A 83 1.86 -3.53 -1.93
N SER A 84 2.25 -3.95 -0.73
CA SER A 84 1.37 -4.07 0.44
C SER A 84 1.73 -3.11 1.58
N GLY A 85 2.73 -2.24 1.39
CA GLY A 85 3.20 -1.33 2.42
C GLY A 85 2.38 -0.03 2.50
N PRO A 86 2.58 0.76 3.56
CA PRO A 86 2.08 2.14 3.62
C PRO A 86 2.76 2.99 2.54
N ASP A 87 2.06 4.02 2.08
CA ASP A 87 2.57 5.08 1.22
C ASP A 87 3.08 6.27 2.04
N VAL A 88 2.51 6.49 3.22
CA VAL A 88 2.94 7.55 4.16
C VAL A 88 2.88 7.01 5.59
N ILE A 89 3.89 7.36 6.39
CA ILE A 89 3.91 7.09 7.83
C ILE A 89 4.10 8.42 8.56
N PHE A 90 3.33 8.66 9.61
CA PHE A 90 3.52 9.79 10.51
C PHE A 90 2.96 9.47 11.89
N PHE A 91 3.27 10.29 12.89
CA PHE A 91 2.73 10.14 14.24
C PHE A 91 1.77 11.27 14.56
N VAL A 92 0.71 10.93 15.29
CA VAL A 92 -0.16 11.90 15.92
C VAL A 92 -0.10 11.75 17.43
N LYS A 93 -0.36 12.86 18.12
CA LYS A 93 -0.54 12.91 19.57
C LYS A 93 -1.97 13.30 19.87
N ILE A 94 -2.66 12.43 20.62
CA ILE A 94 -4.05 12.60 21.06
C ILE A 94 -4.06 12.40 22.57
N ASN A 95 -4.57 13.38 23.33
CA ASN A 95 -4.62 13.34 24.80
C ASN A 95 -3.27 13.00 25.47
N GLY A 96 -2.16 13.43 24.88
CA GLY A 96 -0.81 13.13 25.39
C GLY A 96 -0.17 11.84 24.85
N ASN A 97 -0.96 10.94 24.25
CA ASN A 97 -0.52 9.63 23.78
C ASN A 97 -0.12 9.67 22.30
N LEU A 98 0.91 8.89 21.94
CA LEU A 98 1.43 8.80 20.58
C LEU A 98 0.80 7.61 19.84
N TYR A 99 0.35 7.87 18.61
CA TYR A 99 -0.21 6.86 17.72
C TYR A 99 0.44 6.96 16.33
N PRO A 100 1.10 5.89 15.85
CA PRO A 100 1.55 5.85 14.47
C PRO A 100 0.34 5.70 13.53
N ILE A 101 0.35 6.49 12.45
CA ILE A 101 -0.61 6.43 11.35
C ILE A 101 0.11 5.90 10.11
N PHE A 102 -0.41 4.80 9.58
CA PHE A 102 0.02 4.18 8.34
C PHE A 102 -1.02 4.45 7.27
N VAL A 103 -0.67 5.28 6.28
CA VAL A 103 -1.59 5.63 5.19
C VAL A 103 -1.27 4.78 3.98
N GLN A 104 -2.29 4.15 3.41
CA GLN A 104 -2.23 3.50 2.12
C GLN A 104 -3.15 4.20 1.12
N LEU A 105 -2.60 4.67 0.01
CA LEU A 105 -3.29 5.25 -1.12
C LEU A 105 -3.64 4.14 -2.11
N LYS A 106 -4.90 3.76 -2.17
CA LYS A 106 -5.40 2.82 -3.17
C LYS A 106 -5.98 3.59 -4.35
N LEU A 107 -5.10 4.20 -5.14
CA LEU A 107 -5.45 4.76 -6.44
C LEU A 107 -5.66 3.61 -7.44
N ARG A 108 -6.83 2.96 -7.40
CA ARG A 108 -7.15 1.95 -8.41
C ARG A 108 -7.54 2.62 -9.71
N GLN A 109 -7.00 2.13 -10.82
CA GLN A 109 -7.64 2.37 -12.11
C GLN A 109 -8.99 1.66 -12.08
N VAL A 110 -10.03 2.34 -12.57
CA VAL A 110 -11.29 1.69 -12.90
C VAL A 110 -10.96 0.59 -13.91
N LEU A 111 -10.94 -0.66 -13.45
CA LEU A 111 -10.84 -1.80 -14.35
C LEU A 111 -12.25 -2.04 -14.87
N GLU A 112 -12.41 -2.01 -16.20
CA GLU A 112 -13.68 -2.39 -16.80
C GLU A 112 -14.06 -3.80 -16.35
N LYS A 113 -15.35 -4.07 -16.15
CA LYS A 113 -15.83 -5.41 -15.72
C LYS A 113 -15.32 -6.54 -16.62
N SER A 114 -15.09 -6.25 -17.90
CA SER A 114 -14.47 -7.12 -18.90
C SER A 114 -13.02 -7.50 -18.51
N ASP A 115 -12.21 -6.54 -18.11
CA ASP A 115 -10.82 -6.73 -17.72
C ASP A 115 -10.71 -7.40 -16.35
N VAL A 116 -11.63 -7.09 -15.42
CA VAL A 116 -11.74 -7.82 -14.14
C VAL A 116 -12.04 -9.30 -14.38
N LYS A 117 -12.99 -9.62 -15.28
CA LYS A 117 -13.29 -11.02 -15.63
C LYS A 117 -12.10 -11.73 -16.27
N LYS A 118 -11.38 -11.07 -17.18
CA LYS A 118 -10.15 -11.61 -17.79
C LYS A 118 -9.05 -11.85 -16.76
N ALA A 119 -8.81 -10.89 -15.88
CA ALA A 119 -7.83 -11.02 -14.81
C ALA A 119 -8.20 -12.12 -13.81
N LEU A 120 -9.46 -12.18 -13.37
CA LEU A 120 -9.96 -13.26 -12.50
C LEU A 120 -9.83 -14.64 -13.15
N ALA A 121 -10.04 -14.74 -14.48
CA ALA A 121 -9.83 -15.99 -15.20
C ALA A 121 -8.36 -16.46 -15.13
N THR A 122 -7.39 -15.56 -15.09
CA THR A 122 -5.96 -15.92 -14.97
C THR A 122 -5.55 -16.44 -13.59
N VAL A 123 -6.31 -16.12 -12.53
CA VAL A 123 -6.11 -16.61 -11.15
C VAL A 123 -7.14 -17.67 -10.75
N SER A 124 -7.99 -18.10 -11.67
CA SER A 124 -8.92 -19.20 -11.44
C SER A 124 -8.15 -20.47 -11.08
N SER A 125 -8.71 -21.29 -10.18
CA SER A 125 -8.12 -22.57 -9.76
C SER A 125 -7.72 -23.42 -10.96
N HIS A 126 -8.51 -23.40 -12.03
CA HIS A 126 -8.22 -24.10 -13.28
C HIS A 126 -6.99 -23.55 -14.02
N ALA A 127 -6.80 -22.23 -14.07
CA ALA A 127 -5.63 -21.61 -14.70
C ALA A 127 -4.35 -21.81 -13.87
N VAL A 128 -4.47 -21.82 -12.54
CA VAL A 128 -3.36 -22.12 -11.62
C VAL A 128 -3.00 -23.60 -11.70
N GLN A 129 -3.97 -24.51 -11.66
CA GLN A 129 -3.75 -25.95 -11.79
C GLN A 129 -3.07 -26.28 -13.13
N LYS A 130 -3.55 -25.72 -14.23
CA LYS A 130 -2.93 -25.91 -15.55
C LYS A 130 -1.48 -25.40 -15.62
N LYS A 131 -1.12 -24.37 -14.86
CA LYS A 131 0.27 -23.91 -14.75
C LYS A 131 1.11 -24.82 -13.86
N MET A 132 0.55 -25.30 -12.74
CA MET A 132 1.22 -26.26 -11.86
C MET A 132 1.47 -27.59 -12.59
N ASP A 133 0.48 -28.10 -13.33
CA ASP A 133 0.63 -29.33 -14.12
C ASP A 133 1.74 -29.18 -15.17
N LYS A 134 1.81 -28.00 -15.83
CA LYS A 134 2.82 -27.70 -16.84
C LYS A 134 4.23 -27.49 -16.26
N GLU A 135 4.33 -26.92 -15.05
CA GLU A 135 5.61 -26.82 -14.33
C GLU A 135 6.05 -28.19 -13.77
N GLN A 136 5.11 -29.02 -13.34
CA GLN A 136 5.38 -30.38 -12.86
C GLN A 136 5.87 -31.28 -14.01
N GLU A 137 5.26 -31.19 -15.18
CA GLU A 137 5.72 -31.89 -16.40
C GLU A 137 7.13 -31.45 -16.80
N LYS A 138 7.43 -30.14 -16.68
CA LYS A 138 8.77 -29.60 -16.95
C LYS A 138 9.82 -30.06 -15.93
N MET A 139 9.45 -30.10 -14.64
CA MET A 139 10.32 -30.62 -13.58
C MET A 139 10.60 -32.11 -13.75
N GLU A 140 9.61 -32.93 -14.13
CA GLU A 140 9.84 -34.35 -14.40
C GLU A 140 10.78 -34.58 -15.59
N GLU A 141 10.68 -33.75 -16.63
CA GLU A 141 11.57 -33.81 -17.78
C GLU A 141 13.02 -33.38 -17.44
N GLU A 142 13.18 -32.35 -16.60
CA GLU A 142 14.48 -31.93 -16.06
C GLU A 142 15.07 -32.95 -15.08
N GLN A 143 14.25 -33.59 -14.26
CA GLN A 143 14.68 -34.64 -13.32
C GLN A 143 15.17 -35.89 -14.07
N LYS A 144 14.49 -36.29 -15.15
CA LYS A 144 14.95 -37.35 -16.06
C LYS A 144 16.25 -36.99 -16.79
N LYS A 145 16.50 -35.71 -17.08
CA LYS A 145 17.79 -35.24 -17.63
C LYS A 145 18.90 -35.26 -16.57
N MET A 146 18.64 -34.76 -15.36
CA MET A 146 19.60 -34.77 -14.27
C MET A 146 19.95 -36.19 -13.81
N GLU A 147 19.01 -37.14 -13.80
CA GLU A 147 19.29 -38.53 -13.43
C GLU A 147 20.21 -39.23 -14.46
N LYS A 148 20.07 -38.89 -15.75
CA LYS A 148 21.00 -39.33 -16.81
C LYS A 148 22.38 -38.70 -16.68
N GLU A 149 22.47 -37.50 -16.10
CA GLU A 149 23.72 -36.75 -15.91
C GLU A 149 24.45 -37.13 -14.61
N GLN A 150 23.71 -37.42 -13.53
CA GLN A 150 24.25 -37.95 -12.26
C GLN A 150 24.82 -39.35 -12.42
N LYS A 151 24.21 -40.23 -13.24
CA LYS A 151 24.81 -41.54 -13.60
C LYS A 151 26.15 -41.40 -14.35
N LYS A 152 26.46 -40.24 -14.92
CA LYS A 152 27.78 -39.92 -15.51
C LYS A 152 28.77 -39.30 -14.52
N GLN A 153 28.32 -38.66 -13.45
CA GLN A 153 29.19 -37.93 -12.51
C GLN A 153 29.45 -38.64 -11.17
N GLN A 154 28.81 -39.76 -10.88
CA GLN A 154 29.06 -40.57 -9.67
C GLN A 154 30.38 -41.39 -9.74
N LYS A 155 31.45 -40.78 -10.29
CA LYS A 155 32.82 -41.28 -10.24
C LYS A 155 33.84 -40.22 -9.77
N LEU A 156 33.42 -39.05 -9.28
CA LEU A 156 34.34 -38.10 -8.66
C LEU A 156 33.76 -37.43 -7.39
N ARG A 157 34.49 -37.71 -6.30
CA ARG A 157 34.78 -36.84 -5.15
C ARG A 157 33.82 -36.82 -3.95
N GLN A 158 34.36 -37.45 -2.91
CA GLN A 158 34.14 -37.18 -1.50
C GLN A 158 34.69 -35.81 -1.06
N GLN A 159 34.18 -35.37 0.11
CA GLN A 159 34.66 -34.31 1.02
C GLN A 159 34.41 -32.88 0.53
N LYS A 160 33.88 -31.98 1.35
CA LYS A 160 34.44 -31.58 2.65
C LYS A 160 33.43 -30.73 3.44
N SER A 161 33.48 -30.91 4.76
CA SER A 161 32.80 -30.16 5.82
C SER A 161 33.26 -28.70 5.93
N THR A 162 32.43 -27.83 6.51
CA THR A 162 32.86 -26.56 7.12
C THR A 162 31.95 -26.14 8.26
N SER A 163 32.58 -25.62 9.32
CA SER A 163 32.09 -25.25 10.64
C SER A 163 31.27 -23.96 10.67
N SER A 164 30.29 -23.88 11.57
CA SER A 164 29.58 -22.65 11.92
C SER A 164 30.27 -21.90 13.08
N VAL A 165 30.35 -20.58 12.93
CA VAL A 165 30.67 -19.59 13.98
C VAL A 165 29.33 -19.02 14.49
N PRO A 166 29.15 -18.71 15.79
CA PRO A 166 27.90 -18.15 16.29
C PRO A 166 27.82 -16.64 15.97
N SER A 167 26.68 -16.20 15.43
CA SER A 167 26.35 -14.80 15.22
C SER A 167 25.40 -14.35 16.31
N ASP A 168 25.79 -13.36 17.11
CA ASP A 168 24.87 -12.58 17.93
C ASP A 168 23.91 -11.84 16.97
N GLN A 169 22.72 -12.39 16.77
CA GLN A 169 21.64 -11.73 16.06
C GLN A 169 20.75 -11.03 17.09
N GLN A 170 20.98 -9.73 17.28
CA GLN A 170 19.94 -8.87 17.86
C GLN A 170 18.72 -8.95 16.94
N GLN A 171 17.62 -9.44 17.50
CA GLN A 171 16.36 -9.57 16.79
C GLN A 171 15.94 -8.20 16.27
N PRO A 172 15.53 -8.07 14.99
CA PRO A 172 15.10 -6.79 14.45
C PRO A 172 13.90 -6.28 15.25
N PRO A 173 13.84 -4.96 15.56
CA PRO A 173 12.75 -4.41 16.36
C PRO A 173 11.41 -4.63 15.68
N GLN A 174 10.42 -4.93 16.51
CA GLN A 174 9.07 -5.22 16.08
C GLN A 174 8.24 -3.92 16.02
N LEU A 175 7.12 -3.94 15.32
CA LEU A 175 6.24 -2.78 15.23
C LEU A 175 5.72 -2.32 16.61
N GLN A 176 5.57 -3.27 17.53
CA GLN A 176 5.16 -3.04 18.93
C GLN A 176 6.09 -2.07 19.65
N ASP A 177 7.40 -2.11 19.35
CA ASP A 177 8.41 -1.22 19.94
C ASP A 177 8.15 0.26 19.61
N TYR A 178 7.37 0.54 18.57
CA TYR A 178 7.03 1.88 18.10
C TYR A 178 5.57 2.29 18.35
N CYS A 179 4.83 1.48 19.12
CA CYS A 179 3.44 1.75 19.48
C CYS A 179 3.32 1.80 21.01
N PRO A 180 3.64 2.93 21.67
CA PRO A 180 3.70 3.01 23.13
C PRO A 180 2.38 2.65 23.83
N THR A 181 1.26 2.82 23.13
CA THR A 181 -0.10 2.50 23.60
C THR A 181 -0.56 1.10 23.22
N GLY A 182 0.28 0.32 22.54
CA GLY A 182 -0.13 -0.92 21.88
C GLY A 182 -1.12 -0.70 20.73
N THR A 183 -1.35 0.54 20.27
CA THR A 183 -2.34 0.85 19.23
C THR A 183 -1.71 1.58 18.05
N TYR A 184 -2.11 1.22 16.83
CA TYR A 184 -1.79 1.97 15.62
C TYR A 184 -3.03 2.21 14.74
N ILE A 185 -2.95 3.24 13.91
CA ILE A 185 -4.03 3.61 12.98
C ILE A 185 -3.61 3.19 11.57
N SER A 186 -4.43 2.35 10.94
CA SER A 186 -4.31 1.98 9.53
C SER A 186 -5.33 2.79 8.72
N MET A 187 -4.87 3.72 7.90
CA MET A 187 -5.71 4.60 7.10
C MET A 187 -5.63 4.23 5.63
N VAL A 188 -6.77 3.91 5.00
CA VAL A 188 -6.84 3.58 3.58
C VAL A 188 -7.64 4.64 2.84
N ILE A 189 -7.02 5.29 1.86
CA ILE A 189 -7.65 6.34 1.05
C ILE A 189 -7.81 5.83 -0.39
N THR A 190 -9.04 5.74 -0.87
CA THR A 190 -9.35 5.30 -2.24
C THR A 190 -9.74 6.44 -3.17
N TYR A 191 -10.16 7.60 -2.65
CA TYR A 191 -10.45 8.79 -3.45
C TYR A 191 -9.17 9.35 -4.11
N PRO A 192 -9.19 9.84 -5.36
CA PRO A 192 -10.32 10.03 -6.28
C PRO A 192 -10.64 8.80 -7.18
N ALA A 193 -10.21 7.58 -6.85
CA ALA A 193 -10.58 6.43 -7.65
C ALA A 193 -12.00 5.94 -7.32
N GLU A 194 -12.83 5.71 -8.34
CA GLU A 194 -14.08 4.97 -8.15
C GLU A 194 -13.72 3.53 -7.79
N VAL A 195 -14.14 3.09 -6.61
CA VAL A 195 -14.02 1.69 -6.20
C VAL A 195 -15.07 0.89 -6.97
N VAL A 196 -14.78 0.51 -8.21
CA VAL A 196 -15.56 -0.52 -8.90
C VAL A 196 -15.37 -1.82 -8.14
N ASN A 197 -16.49 -2.38 -7.70
CA ASN A 197 -16.57 -3.61 -6.93
C ASN A 197 -15.65 -4.71 -7.51
N PHE A 198 -15.13 -5.53 -6.60
CA PHE A 198 -14.26 -6.70 -6.79
C PHE A 198 -12.75 -6.41 -6.85
N GLN A 199 -12.12 -6.53 -5.67
CA GLN A 199 -11.19 -7.65 -5.55
C GLN A 199 -11.85 -8.69 -4.65
N VAL A 200 -11.66 -9.97 -4.98
CA VAL A 200 -11.67 -11.05 -3.99
C VAL A 200 -10.98 -10.49 -2.77
N VAL A 201 -11.68 -10.47 -1.63
CA VAL A 201 -11.14 -10.09 -0.34
C VAL A 201 -9.75 -10.71 -0.28
N ARG A 202 -8.69 -9.91 -0.47
CA ARG A 202 -7.39 -10.37 -0.04
C ARG A 202 -7.63 -10.58 1.45
N PRO A 203 -7.43 -11.80 1.98
CA PRO A 203 -7.50 -11.97 3.41
C PRO A 203 -6.67 -10.83 3.98
N ASP A 204 -7.35 -9.96 4.72
CA ASP A 204 -6.70 -8.90 5.45
C ASP A 204 -5.55 -9.61 6.17
N PRO A 205 -4.29 -9.18 6.01
CA PRO A 205 -3.19 -9.89 6.63
C PRO A 205 -3.38 -9.79 8.13
N GLU A 206 -4.03 -10.80 8.69
CA GLU A 206 -3.94 -11.15 10.09
C GLU A 206 -3.13 -12.43 10.19
N PRO A 207 -2.25 -12.47 11.18
CA PRO A 207 -2.61 -12.25 12.56
C PRO A 207 -2.62 -10.76 12.94
N GLU A 208 -3.60 -10.36 13.76
CA GLU A 208 -3.40 -9.27 14.70
C GLU A 208 -2.03 -9.52 15.33
N LEU A 209 -1.06 -8.63 15.11
CA LEU A 209 0.26 -8.79 15.73
C LEU A 209 -0.01 -8.91 17.23
N GLU A 210 0.29 -10.06 17.84
CA GLU A 210 -0.06 -10.33 19.24
C GLU A 210 0.32 -9.13 20.12
N GLY A 211 -0.65 -8.58 20.86
CA GLY A 211 -0.43 -7.39 21.70
C GLY A 211 -0.52 -6.03 21.00
N LEU A 212 -0.95 -5.96 19.73
CA LEU A 212 -1.12 -4.71 18.99
C LEU A 212 -2.54 -4.53 18.45
N GLN A 213 -3.24 -3.51 18.93
CA GLN A 213 -4.55 -3.11 18.44
C GLN A 213 -4.43 -2.30 17.15
N ARG A 214 -5.10 -2.75 16.09
CA ARG A 214 -5.27 -2.01 14.84
C ARG A 214 -6.58 -1.23 14.83
N VAL A 215 -6.52 0.09 14.59
CA VAL A 215 -7.71 0.91 14.29
C VAL A 215 -7.73 1.22 12.80
N SER A 216 -8.71 0.69 12.09
CA SER A 216 -8.85 0.85 10.64
C SER A 216 -9.76 2.02 10.26
N ILE A 217 -9.26 2.95 9.45
CA ILE A 217 -9.99 4.12 8.93
C ILE A 217 -10.04 4.03 7.40
N GLY A 218 -11.24 3.80 6.86
CA GLY A 218 -11.49 3.82 5.42
C GLY A 218 -12.00 5.17 4.95
N ILE A 219 -11.37 5.73 3.91
CA ILE A 219 -11.74 6.99 3.28
C ILE A 219 -11.99 6.76 1.78
N ASP A 220 -13.20 7.03 1.33
CA ASP A 220 -13.67 6.80 -0.04
C ASP A 220 -14.45 8.01 -0.59
N ASP A 221 -15.06 7.87 -1.77
CA ASP A 221 -15.85 8.94 -2.39
C ASP A 221 -17.03 9.44 -1.52
N ASN A 222 -17.53 8.65 -0.56
CA ASN A 222 -18.70 9.00 0.26
C ASN A 222 -18.35 9.89 1.45
N ASN A 223 -17.16 9.72 2.03
CA ASN A 223 -16.73 10.47 3.21
C ASN A 223 -15.57 11.43 2.95
N PHE A 224 -14.79 11.27 1.87
CA PHE A 224 -13.66 12.13 1.56
C PHE A 224 -14.04 13.63 1.51
N PRO A 225 -15.14 14.06 0.86
CA PRO A 225 -15.52 15.48 0.81
C PRO A 225 -15.91 16.08 2.17
N LYS A 226 -16.24 15.23 3.15
CA LYS A 226 -16.62 15.62 4.51
C LYS A 226 -15.41 15.71 5.45
N ILE A 227 -14.33 15.01 5.11
CA ILE A 227 -13.10 14.95 5.91
C ILE A 227 -12.07 15.97 5.40
N PHE A 228 -11.91 16.09 4.08
CA PHE A 228 -10.84 16.87 3.48
C PHE A 228 -11.27 18.28 3.08
N PRO A 229 -10.34 19.25 3.10
CA PRO A 229 -10.61 20.63 2.70
C PRO A 229 -11.22 20.72 1.30
N ARG A 230 -12.31 21.48 1.18
CA ARG A 230 -13.07 21.63 -0.07
C ARG A 230 -12.20 21.97 -1.28
N ARG A 231 -11.21 22.86 -1.10
CA ARG A 231 -10.25 23.24 -2.16
C ARG A 231 -9.47 22.04 -2.72
N HIS A 232 -9.14 21.08 -1.86
CA HIS A 232 -8.42 19.87 -2.26
C HIS A 232 -9.33 18.89 -2.99
N VAL A 233 -10.56 18.73 -2.50
CA VAL A 233 -11.61 17.92 -3.14
C VAL A 233 -11.85 18.44 -4.56
N GLU A 234 -12.11 19.74 -4.72
CA GLU A 234 -12.35 20.37 -6.02
C GLU A 234 -11.16 20.23 -6.97
N PHE A 235 -9.92 20.30 -6.47
CA PHE A 235 -8.72 20.07 -7.27
C PHE A 235 -8.66 18.63 -7.80
N LEU A 236 -8.89 17.64 -6.95
CA LEU A 236 -8.88 16.23 -7.35
C LEU A 236 -10.04 15.88 -8.30
N ASP A 237 -11.23 16.45 -8.09
CA ASP A 237 -12.37 16.29 -9.00
C ASP A 237 -12.10 16.90 -10.39
N LYS A 238 -11.41 18.04 -10.45
CA LYS A 238 -10.96 18.59 -11.75
C LYS A 238 -10.01 17.62 -12.45
N LEU A 239 -9.07 17.00 -11.74
CA LEU A 239 -8.15 16.02 -12.33
C LEU A 239 -8.88 14.76 -12.82
N LYS A 240 -9.89 14.27 -12.08
CA LYS A 240 -10.78 13.17 -12.51
C LYS A 240 -11.42 13.48 -13.88
N GLY A 241 -11.96 14.70 -14.04
CA GLY A 241 -12.64 15.13 -15.26
C GLY A 241 -11.74 15.20 -16.50
N HIS A 242 -10.45 15.51 -16.34
CA HIS A 242 -9.50 15.56 -17.46
C HIS A 242 -9.12 14.16 -17.96
N LYS A 243 -9.04 13.17 -17.06
CA LYS A 243 -8.68 11.80 -17.44
C LYS A 243 -9.77 11.13 -18.31
N ARG A 244 -11.06 11.35 -17.99
CA ARG A 244 -12.19 10.79 -18.75
C ARG A 244 -12.25 11.30 -20.20
N ARG A 245 -11.94 12.58 -20.43
CA ARG A 245 -11.96 13.17 -21.79
C ARG A 245 -10.92 12.57 -22.73
N SER A 246 -9.79 12.09 -22.21
CA SER A 246 -8.74 11.46 -23.01
C SER A 246 -9.17 10.07 -23.51
N GLU A 247 -9.88 9.31 -22.68
CA GLU A 247 -10.36 7.96 -22.99
C GLU A 247 -11.52 7.97 -24.02
N ASP A 248 -12.41 8.96 -23.92
CA ASP A 248 -13.50 9.17 -24.90
C ASP A 248 -12.98 9.56 -26.28
N GLN A 249 -11.95 10.43 -26.35
CA GLN A 249 -11.35 10.85 -27.62
C GLN A 249 -10.56 9.73 -28.31
N GLN A 250 -9.94 8.82 -27.54
CA GLN A 250 -9.22 7.67 -28.08
C GLN A 250 -10.18 6.59 -28.60
N SER A 251 -11.31 6.40 -27.91
CA SER A 251 -12.40 5.52 -28.35
C SER A 251 -13.08 6.02 -29.64
N GLN A 252 -13.25 7.34 -29.81
CA GLN A 252 -13.79 7.91 -31.05
C GLN A 252 -12.82 7.81 -32.24
N LYS A 253 -11.51 8.00 -32.04
CA LYS A 253 -10.51 7.76 -33.11
C LYS A 253 -10.47 6.31 -33.59
N SER A 254 -10.73 5.37 -32.67
CA SER A 254 -10.74 3.92 -32.97
C SER A 254 -11.97 3.51 -33.77
N LYS A 255 -13.14 4.13 -33.52
CA LYS A 255 -14.36 3.92 -34.31
C LYS A 255 -14.29 4.55 -35.71
N LYS A 256 -13.63 5.70 -35.84
CA LYS A 256 -13.46 6.37 -37.16
C LYS A 256 -12.51 5.62 -38.11
N LYS A 257 -11.60 4.79 -37.57
CA LYS A 257 -10.68 3.97 -38.38
C LYS A 257 -11.30 2.67 -38.90
N LYS A 258 -12.39 2.18 -38.29
CA LYS A 258 -13.12 0.95 -38.71
C LYS A 258 -14.21 1.19 -39.75
N ALA A 259 -14.54 2.45 -40.08
CA ALA A 259 -15.58 2.79 -41.04
C ALA A 259 -15.05 2.98 -42.48
N ASN A 260 -13.75 2.77 -42.72
CA ASN A 260 -13.10 3.05 -44.02
C ASN A 260 -12.52 1.79 -44.72
N ASP A 261 -13.00 0.59 -44.42
CA ASP A 261 -12.67 -0.61 -45.20
C ASP A 261 -13.88 -1.01 -46.07
N PRO A 262 -13.85 -0.82 -47.39
CA PRO A 262 -14.89 -1.30 -48.29
C PRO A 262 -14.76 -2.82 -48.45
N LEU A 263 -15.88 -3.52 -48.22
CA LEU A 263 -16.11 -4.90 -48.60
C LEU A 263 -15.73 -5.14 -50.08
N GLN A 264 -14.82 -6.07 -50.34
CA GLN A 264 -14.81 -6.83 -51.59
C GLN A 264 -15.45 -8.20 -51.32
N CYS A 265 -16.66 -8.36 -51.82
CA CYS A 265 -17.24 -9.66 -52.12
C CYS A 265 -16.58 -10.17 -53.40
N ASP A 266 -16.06 -11.39 -53.38
CA ASP A 266 -15.82 -12.15 -54.60
C ASP A 266 -16.68 -13.42 -54.55
N GLU A 267 -17.65 -13.46 -55.45
CA GLU A 267 -18.23 -14.69 -56.00
C GLU A 267 -17.27 -15.23 -57.07
N GLN A 268 -16.82 -16.48 -56.92
CA GLN A 268 -16.93 -17.57 -57.90
C GLN A 268 -16.24 -18.84 -57.39
#